data_AF-A0A1F9DAT7-F1
#
_entry.id   AF-A0A1F9DAT7-F1
#
_cell.length_a   1.000
_cell.length_b   1.000
_cell.length_c   1.000
_cell.angle_alpha   90.00
_cell.angle_beta   90.00
_cell.angle_gamma   90.00
#
_symmetry.space_group_name_H-M   'P 1'
#
loop_
_entity.id
_entity.type
_entity.pdbx_description
1 polymer ?
#
loop_
_entity_poly.entity_id
_entity_poly.type
_entity_poly.pdbx_seq_one_letter_code
_entity_poly.pdbx_strand_id
1 'polypeptide(L)'
;MTVERQICGICAWRRDCQKRFKLSSEAFLGSRCPDYTRDLSITSISADALEDEKIVMDKMVQQQLDKWRRLLDKGLKQGMDIENFKGGPVITVSREPGSGGSEIARRLARALEMDLIGAQIIQHVADSAKMSRRVIESLDEKEVTFRETLLSSLFGEYRPWPGEFLQHLTRVIGTIGVFGNVIIVGRGANHVLPPEKAFKVRIIAPLEYRIKHFIEDRGYTKTEAEQYVIKTDNDRKAFVRKYFNADVADPKHYDIIINTGVMTLDAATMTIITAFKKKMECAA
;
A
#
# COMPACT_ATOMS: atom_id res chain seq x y z
N MET A 1 -12.51 -36.75 -5.79
CA MET A 1 -12.71 -35.32 -6.14
C MET A 1 -11.35 -34.71 -6.41
N THR A 2 -11.02 -34.52 -7.68
CA THR A 2 -9.76 -33.90 -8.13
C THR A 2 -9.81 -32.42 -7.76
N VAL A 3 -8.98 -31.99 -6.80
CA VAL A 3 -8.88 -30.58 -6.41
C VAL A 3 -8.27 -29.83 -7.58
N GLU A 4 -9.05 -28.95 -8.21
CA GLU A 4 -8.62 -28.11 -9.33
C GLU A 4 -7.54 -27.15 -8.82
N ARG A 5 -6.29 -27.38 -9.24
CA ARG A 5 -5.13 -26.59 -8.81
C ARG A 5 -5.02 -25.33 -9.66
N GLN A 6 -5.22 -24.16 -9.07
CA GLN A 6 -5.09 -22.88 -9.77
C GLN A 6 -3.73 -22.21 -9.52
N ILE A 7 -3.34 -21.34 -10.45
CA ILE A 7 -2.11 -20.56 -10.37
C ILE A 7 -2.22 -19.55 -9.22
N CYS A 8 -1.23 -19.55 -8.32
CA CYS A 8 -1.16 -18.58 -7.24
C CYS A 8 -0.93 -17.15 -7.77
N GLY A 9 -1.92 -16.27 -7.63
CA GLY A 9 -1.85 -14.88 -8.09
C GLY A 9 -0.73 -14.03 -7.48
N ILE A 10 -0.08 -14.52 -6.41
CA ILE A 10 1.03 -13.86 -5.72
C ILE A 10 2.41 -14.25 -6.28
N CYS A 11 2.56 -15.44 -6.87
CA CYS A 11 3.86 -15.92 -7.37
C CYS A 11 3.80 -16.51 -8.78
N ALA A 12 2.68 -16.29 -9.48
CA ALA A 12 2.42 -16.75 -10.85
C ALA A 12 3.56 -16.45 -11.82
N TRP A 13 4.25 -15.32 -11.60
CA TRP A 13 5.31 -14.77 -12.44
C TRP A 13 6.73 -15.31 -12.14
N ARG A 14 6.93 -16.13 -11.09
CA ARG A 14 8.26 -16.68 -10.76
C ARG A 14 8.44 -18.06 -11.41
N ARG A 15 9.43 -18.19 -12.30
CA ARG A 15 9.77 -19.42 -13.02
C ARG A 15 9.96 -20.63 -12.09
N ASP A 16 10.68 -20.45 -10.97
CA ASP A 16 11.09 -21.55 -10.08
C ASP A 16 10.30 -21.61 -8.74
N CYS A 17 9.10 -21.03 -8.69
CA CYS A 17 8.33 -21.04 -7.44
C CYS A 17 7.71 -22.41 -7.13
N GLN A 18 8.25 -23.08 -6.11
CA GLN A 18 7.75 -24.39 -5.65
C GLN A 18 6.34 -24.40 -5.04
N LYS A 19 5.69 -23.23 -4.90
CA LYS A 19 4.33 -23.07 -4.37
C LYS A 19 3.29 -22.63 -5.41
N ARG A 20 3.69 -22.52 -6.70
CA ARG A 20 2.90 -21.95 -7.81
C ARG A 20 1.52 -22.60 -8.04
N PHE A 21 1.36 -23.89 -7.72
CA PHE A 21 0.15 -24.68 -8.00
C PHE A 21 -0.52 -25.29 -6.76
N LYS A 22 -0.28 -24.73 -5.57
CA LYS A 22 -0.72 -25.34 -4.30
C LYS A 22 -1.99 -24.73 -3.68
N LEU A 23 -2.73 -23.89 -4.40
CA LEU A 23 -3.95 -23.26 -3.86
C LEU A 23 -5.21 -23.96 -4.35
N SER A 24 -6.13 -24.24 -3.41
CA SER A 24 -7.52 -24.60 -3.75
C SER A 24 -8.28 -23.36 -4.22
N SER A 25 -9.34 -23.54 -5.01
CA SER A 25 -10.18 -22.48 -5.58
C SER A 25 -10.75 -21.50 -4.54
N GLU A 26 -11.01 -21.97 -3.33
CA GLU A 26 -11.51 -21.14 -2.21
C GLU A 26 -10.41 -20.33 -1.50
N ALA A 27 -9.14 -20.69 -1.69
CA ALA A 27 -8.01 -20.04 -1.04
C ALA A 27 -7.52 -18.78 -1.77
N PHE A 28 -8.10 -18.40 -2.91
CA PHE A 28 -7.67 -17.24 -3.70
C PHE A 28 -7.78 -15.93 -2.89
N LEU A 29 -8.81 -15.81 -2.04
CA LEU A 29 -9.05 -14.67 -1.14
C LEU A 29 -8.37 -14.79 0.22
N GLY A 30 -7.78 -15.95 0.54
CA GLY A 30 -7.13 -16.24 1.83
C GLY A 30 -5.66 -16.64 1.72
N SER A 31 -5.05 -16.54 0.53
CA SER A 31 -3.72 -17.09 0.27
C SER A 31 -2.60 -16.24 0.90
N ARG A 32 -1.97 -16.83 1.93
CA ARG A 32 -0.90 -16.24 2.75
C ARG A 32 0.46 -16.62 2.19
N CYS A 33 1.03 -15.81 1.30
CA CYS A 33 2.40 -16.02 0.81
C CYS A 33 3.42 -15.16 1.60
N PRO A 34 4.38 -15.77 2.32
CA PRO A 34 5.43 -15.04 3.05
C PRO A 34 6.35 -14.20 2.14
N ASP A 35 6.42 -14.51 0.85
CA ASP A 35 7.40 -14.00 -0.12
C ASP A 35 7.02 -12.67 -0.82
N TYR A 36 5.87 -12.05 -0.49
CA TYR A 36 5.46 -10.74 -1.03
C TYR A 36 6.40 -9.59 -0.59
N THR A 37 7.47 -9.92 0.15
CA THR A 37 8.47 -9.03 0.74
C THR A 37 9.57 -8.63 -0.23
N ARG A 38 9.69 -9.31 -1.38
CA ARG A 38 10.70 -8.87 -2.35
C ARG A 38 10.20 -7.61 -3.04
N ASP A 39 10.64 -6.44 -2.58
CA ASP A 39 10.80 -5.24 -3.42
C ASP A 39 11.47 -5.72 -4.72
N LEU A 40 10.66 -6.00 -5.75
CA LEU A 40 11.13 -6.51 -7.03
C LEU A 40 11.86 -5.35 -7.70
N SER A 41 13.19 -5.39 -7.69
CA SER A 41 13.92 -4.82 -8.81
C SER A 41 13.57 -5.69 -10.00
N ILE A 42 12.72 -5.14 -10.87
CA ILE A 42 12.47 -5.67 -12.20
C ILE A 42 13.83 -5.67 -12.92
N THR A 43 14.55 -6.80 -12.87
CA THR A 43 15.62 -7.09 -13.83
C THR A 43 14.96 -7.28 -15.18
N SER A 44 15.49 -6.60 -16.20
CA SER A 44 15.04 -6.57 -17.61
C SER A 44 14.17 -7.77 -18.00
N ILE A 45 12.86 -7.54 -18.02
CA ILE A 45 11.83 -8.54 -18.32
C ILE A 45 11.65 -8.59 -19.85
N SER A 46 11.53 -9.78 -20.41
CA SER A 46 11.13 -9.99 -21.81
C SER A 46 9.70 -9.48 -22.04
N ALA A 47 9.38 -8.97 -23.24
CA ALA A 47 8.07 -8.37 -23.54
C ALA A 47 6.87 -9.22 -23.07
N ASP A 48 6.93 -10.54 -23.28
CA ASP A 48 5.85 -11.48 -22.91
C ASP A 48 5.60 -11.55 -21.39
N ALA A 49 6.65 -11.43 -20.57
CA ALA A 49 6.52 -11.49 -19.11
C ALA A 49 6.05 -10.15 -18.50
N LEU A 50 6.21 -9.04 -19.21
CA LEU A 50 5.63 -7.74 -18.84
C LEU A 50 4.12 -7.72 -19.08
N GLU A 51 3.65 -8.36 -20.15
CA GLU A 51 2.20 -8.49 -20.42
C GLU A 51 1.51 -9.33 -19.35
N ASP A 52 2.11 -10.46 -18.95
CA ASP A 52 1.60 -11.32 -17.87
C ASP A 52 1.51 -10.57 -16.52
N GLU A 53 2.53 -9.79 -16.15
CA GLU A 53 2.51 -9.00 -14.90
C GLU A 53 1.42 -7.93 -14.92
N LYS A 54 1.28 -7.22 -16.05
CA LYS A 54 0.25 -6.19 -16.25
C LYS A 54 -1.16 -6.76 -16.12
N ILE A 55 -1.41 -7.93 -16.72
CA ILE A 55 -2.70 -8.62 -16.66
C ILE A 55 -3.04 -9.03 -15.22
N VAL A 56 -2.06 -9.55 -14.48
CA VAL A 56 -2.25 -9.93 -13.07
C VAL A 56 -2.56 -8.71 -12.22
N MET A 57 -1.82 -7.61 -12.40
CA MET A 57 -2.03 -6.36 -11.67
C MET A 57 -3.41 -5.75 -11.98
N ASP A 58 -3.82 -5.75 -13.25
CA ASP A 58 -5.15 -5.30 -13.66
C ASP A 58 -6.25 -6.10 -12.98
N LYS A 59 -6.14 -7.43 -12.93
CA LYS A 59 -7.10 -8.29 -12.22
C LYS A 59 -7.14 -7.99 -10.72
N MET A 60 -5.99 -7.80 -10.07
CA MET A 60 -5.93 -7.45 -8.64
C MET A 60 -6.63 -6.11 -8.37
N VAL A 61 -6.40 -5.10 -9.22
CA VAL A 61 -7.09 -3.81 -9.09
C VAL A 61 -8.59 -3.97 -9.30
N GLN A 62 -9.03 -4.70 -10.33
CA GLN A 62 -10.47 -4.91 -10.57
C GLN A 62 -11.14 -5.59 -9.38
N GLN A 63 -10.52 -6.61 -8.78
CA GLN A 63 -11.06 -7.29 -7.60
C GLN A 63 -11.22 -6.35 -6.40
N GLN A 64 -10.25 -5.45 -6.17
CA GLN A 64 -10.34 -4.44 -5.12
C GLN A 64 -11.46 -3.44 -5.39
N LEU A 65 -11.61 -3.00 -6.64
CA LEU A 65 -12.70 -2.10 -7.04
C LEU A 65 -14.08 -2.73 -6.91
N ASP A 66 -14.24 -3.99 -7.32
CA ASP A 66 -15.50 -4.72 -7.17
C ASP A 66 -15.86 -4.92 -5.70
N LYS A 67 -14.85 -5.17 -4.85
CA LYS A 67 -15.03 -5.23 -3.40
C LYS A 67 -15.53 -3.89 -2.85
N TRP A 68 -14.90 -2.78 -3.21
CA TRP A 68 -15.31 -1.45 -2.72
C TRP A 68 -16.69 -1.02 -3.24
N ARG A 69 -16.99 -1.28 -4.52
CA ARG A 69 -18.32 -1.06 -5.09
C ARG A 69 -19.41 -1.80 -4.31
N ARG A 70 -19.19 -3.07 -3.98
CA ARG A 70 -20.14 -3.85 -3.16
C ARG A 70 -20.31 -3.30 -1.74
N LEU A 71 -19.26 -2.73 -1.16
CA LEU A 71 -19.34 -2.10 0.17
C LEU A 71 -20.13 -0.79 0.11
N LEU A 72 -19.90 0.03 -0.91
CA LEU A 72 -20.69 1.22 -1.20
C LEU A 72 -22.16 0.90 -1.43
N ASP A 73 -22.46 -0.02 -2.34
CA ASP A 73 -23.84 -0.41 -2.68
C ASP A 73 -24.61 -0.90 -1.45
N LYS A 74 -23.93 -1.63 -0.55
CA LYS A 74 -24.51 -2.06 0.72
C LYS A 74 -24.76 -0.88 1.65
N GLY A 75 -23.84 0.07 1.73
CA GLY A 75 -24.00 1.29 2.53
C GLY A 75 -25.14 2.16 2.03
N LEU A 76 -25.18 2.45 0.72
CA LEU A 76 -26.24 3.22 0.08
C LEU A 76 -27.62 2.59 0.26
N LYS A 77 -27.74 1.26 0.10
CA LYS A 77 -28.99 0.52 0.36
C LYS A 77 -29.44 0.54 1.83
N GLN A 78 -28.53 0.83 2.76
CA GLN A 78 -28.83 1.01 4.18
C GLN A 78 -29.16 2.46 4.54
N GLY A 79 -29.38 3.35 3.56
CA GLY A 79 -29.78 4.74 3.79
C GLY A 79 -28.63 5.63 4.28
N MET A 80 -27.40 5.28 3.93
CA MET A 80 -26.20 5.98 4.35
C MET A 80 -26.04 7.30 3.58
N ASP A 81 -25.99 8.40 4.32
CA ASP A 81 -25.75 9.74 3.78
C ASP A 81 -24.27 9.87 3.41
N ILE A 82 -23.97 9.99 2.11
CA ILE A 82 -22.60 9.99 1.59
C ILE A 82 -21.79 11.17 2.16
N GLU A 83 -22.46 12.31 2.41
CA GLU A 83 -21.87 13.49 3.06
C GLU A 83 -21.36 13.21 4.48
N ASN A 84 -21.92 12.20 5.15
CA ASN A 84 -21.54 11.77 6.49
C ASN A 84 -20.80 10.41 6.49
N PHE A 85 -20.37 9.92 5.33
CA PHE A 85 -19.65 8.65 5.22
C PHE A 85 -18.28 8.72 5.91
N LYS A 86 -18.26 8.37 7.19
CA LYS A 86 -17.03 8.07 7.91
C LYS A 86 -16.55 6.69 7.48
N GLY A 87 -15.90 6.62 6.31
CA GLY A 87 -15.25 5.39 5.86
C GLY A 87 -14.23 4.89 6.88
N GLY A 88 -13.83 3.63 6.76
CA GLY A 88 -13.05 2.94 7.78
C GLY A 88 -11.68 3.59 8.08
N PRO A 89 -10.98 3.10 9.11
CA PRO A 89 -9.68 3.67 9.45
C PRO A 89 -8.64 3.40 8.36
N VAL A 90 -7.64 4.28 8.25
CA VAL A 90 -6.52 4.12 7.34
C VAL A 90 -5.21 4.11 8.12
N ILE A 91 -4.32 3.17 7.81
CA ILE A 91 -2.93 3.19 8.29
C ILE A 91 -2.01 3.39 7.09
N THR A 92 -1.09 4.36 7.16
CA THR A 92 -0.03 4.50 6.14
C THR A 92 1.29 4.01 6.70
N VAL A 93 2.06 3.27 5.90
CA VAL A 93 3.35 2.71 6.29
C VAL A 93 4.45 3.21 5.34
N SER A 94 5.22 4.18 5.84
CA SER A 94 6.52 4.56 5.28
C SER A 94 7.61 3.67 5.86
N ARG A 95 8.65 3.35 5.08
CA ARG A 95 9.70 2.42 5.52
C ARG A 95 11.01 2.56 4.75
N GLU A 96 12.10 2.33 5.46
CA GLU A 96 13.41 2.11 4.88
C GLU A 96 13.51 0.70 4.30
N PRO A 97 14.23 0.48 3.18
CA PRO A 97 14.44 -0.86 2.63
C PRO A 97 15.18 -1.73 3.63
N GLY A 98 14.71 -2.96 3.86
CA GLY A 98 15.33 -3.90 4.82
C GLY A 98 14.98 -3.65 6.29
N SER A 99 14.14 -2.67 6.61
CA SER A 99 13.70 -2.39 8.00
C SER A 99 12.63 -3.37 8.54
N GLY A 100 12.13 -4.28 7.72
CA GLY A 100 11.00 -5.14 8.09
C GLY A 100 9.62 -4.47 8.00
N GLY A 101 9.53 -3.23 7.52
CA GLY A 101 8.25 -2.50 7.43
C GLY A 101 7.17 -3.18 6.59
N SER A 102 7.55 -3.90 5.52
CA SER A 102 6.59 -4.69 4.72
C SER A 102 6.01 -5.86 5.50
N GLU A 103 6.82 -6.51 6.34
CA GLU A 103 6.36 -7.61 7.20
C GLU A 103 5.44 -7.09 8.31
N ILE A 104 5.81 -5.98 8.94
CA ILE A 104 4.95 -5.31 9.92
C ILE A 104 3.60 -4.95 9.29
N ALA A 105 3.57 -4.37 8.08
CA ALA A 105 2.32 -4.03 7.41
C ALA A 105 1.42 -5.27 7.17
N ARG A 106 2.01 -6.43 6.85
CA ARG A 106 1.26 -7.70 6.73
C ARG A 106 0.71 -8.17 8.06
N ARG A 107 1.50 -8.08 9.14
CA ARG A 107 1.05 -8.46 10.48
C ARG A 107 -0.09 -7.56 10.96
N LEU A 108 0.01 -6.26 10.70
CA LEU A 108 -1.07 -5.29 10.97
C LEU A 108 -2.34 -5.62 10.20
N ALA A 109 -2.24 -5.85 8.89
CA ALA A 109 -3.39 -6.16 8.04
C ALA A 109 -4.12 -7.43 8.53
N ARG A 110 -3.37 -8.46 8.94
CA ARG A 110 -3.95 -9.68 9.53
C ARG A 110 -4.59 -9.44 10.89
N ALA A 111 -3.93 -8.71 11.77
CA ALA A 111 -4.39 -8.51 13.15
C ALA A 111 -5.59 -7.56 13.25
N LEU A 112 -5.73 -6.64 12.29
CA LEU A 112 -6.79 -5.64 12.25
C LEU A 112 -7.86 -5.94 11.20
N GLU A 113 -7.72 -7.02 10.44
CA GLU A 113 -8.63 -7.41 9.34
C GLU A 113 -8.81 -6.30 8.28
N MET A 114 -7.72 -5.57 8.00
CA MET A 114 -7.67 -4.46 7.05
C MET A 114 -7.06 -4.93 5.72
N ASP A 115 -7.47 -4.30 4.62
CA ASP A 115 -6.84 -4.54 3.32
C ASP A 115 -5.39 -4.00 3.30
N LEU A 116 -4.52 -4.61 2.50
CA LEU A 116 -3.13 -4.17 2.34
C LEU A 116 -2.87 -3.76 0.89
N ILE A 117 -2.51 -2.50 0.67
CA ILE A 117 -2.22 -1.97 -0.66
C ILE A 117 -0.76 -1.51 -0.72
N GLY A 118 -0.02 -2.15 -1.62
CA GLY A 118 1.37 -1.84 -1.90
C GLY A 118 1.56 -0.70 -2.89
N ALA A 119 2.77 -0.14 -2.87
CA ALA A 119 3.22 0.91 -3.77
C ALA A 119 3.08 0.58 -5.28
N GLN A 120 3.17 -0.69 -5.65
CA GLN A 120 3.11 -1.14 -7.04
C GLN A 120 1.71 -1.03 -7.62
N ILE A 121 0.68 -1.44 -6.85
CA ILE A 121 -0.73 -1.33 -7.26
C ILE A 121 -1.09 0.14 -7.48
N ILE A 122 -0.71 1.01 -6.54
CA ILE A 122 -0.99 2.45 -6.62
C ILE A 122 -0.30 3.07 -7.83
N GLN A 123 0.96 2.71 -8.08
CA GLN A 123 1.73 3.19 -9.23
C GLN A 123 1.09 2.74 -10.54
N HIS A 124 0.78 1.45 -10.66
CA HIS A 124 0.16 0.88 -11.84
C HIS A 124 -1.18 1.53 -12.19
N VAL A 125 -1.99 1.82 -11.16
CA VAL A 125 -3.25 2.56 -11.33
C VAL A 125 -2.98 4.00 -11.76
N ALA A 126 -2.00 4.68 -11.14
CA ALA A 126 -1.67 6.06 -11.45
C ALA A 126 -1.06 6.25 -12.85
N ASP A 127 -0.31 5.27 -13.36
CA ASP A 127 0.32 5.29 -14.68
C ASP A 127 -0.67 4.96 -15.82
N SER A 128 -1.82 4.35 -15.50
CA SER A 128 -2.85 4.01 -16.47
C SER A 128 -4.05 4.92 -16.31
N ALA A 129 -4.19 5.90 -17.20
CA ALA A 129 -5.33 6.83 -17.19
C ALA A 129 -6.69 6.11 -17.15
N LYS A 130 -6.82 4.98 -17.86
CA LYS A 130 -8.02 4.12 -17.83
C LYS A 130 -8.25 3.50 -16.45
N MET A 131 -7.20 3.02 -15.79
CA MET A 131 -7.31 2.40 -14.47
C MET A 131 -7.51 3.43 -13.37
N SER A 132 -6.77 4.54 -13.41
CA SER A 132 -7.04 5.71 -12.57
C SER A 132 -8.49 6.13 -12.71
N ARG A 133 -9.00 6.24 -13.95
CA ARG A 133 -10.40 6.55 -14.20
C ARG A 133 -11.34 5.51 -13.59
N ARG A 134 -11.09 4.20 -13.73
CA ARG A 134 -11.93 3.16 -13.09
C ARG A 134 -11.93 3.20 -11.57
N VAL A 135 -10.77 3.44 -10.94
CA VAL A 135 -10.69 3.64 -9.50
C VAL A 135 -11.47 4.89 -9.13
N ILE A 136 -11.37 5.93 -9.95
CA ILE A 136 -12.09 7.18 -9.75
C ILE A 136 -13.60 6.94 -9.89
N GLU A 137 -14.10 6.42 -11.00
CA GLU A 137 -15.51 6.07 -11.29
C GLU A 137 -16.10 4.95 -10.40
N SER A 138 -15.32 4.38 -9.47
CA SER A 138 -15.91 3.49 -8.46
C SER A 138 -16.77 4.23 -7.44
N LEU A 139 -16.64 5.55 -7.38
CA LEU A 139 -17.56 6.49 -6.74
C LEU A 139 -18.47 7.05 -7.86
N ASP A 140 -19.79 6.93 -7.70
CA ASP A 140 -20.81 7.02 -8.76
C ASP A 140 -20.82 8.38 -9.50
N GLU A 141 -21.40 8.47 -10.72
CA GLU A 141 -21.32 9.70 -11.56
C GLU A 141 -22.01 10.94 -10.94
N LYS A 142 -23.04 10.74 -10.11
CA LYS A 142 -23.66 11.82 -9.31
C LYS A 142 -22.76 12.32 -8.16
N GLU A 143 -21.66 11.61 -7.89
CA GLU A 143 -20.70 11.90 -6.83
C GLU A 143 -19.43 12.57 -7.34
N VAL A 144 -19.30 12.85 -8.63
CA VAL A 144 -18.12 13.59 -9.16
C VAL A 144 -18.04 14.99 -8.55
N THR A 145 -19.18 15.68 -8.42
CA THR A 145 -19.28 16.98 -7.73
C THR A 145 -18.98 16.85 -6.24
N PHE A 146 -19.50 15.81 -5.58
CA PHE A 146 -19.22 15.50 -4.17
C PHE A 146 -17.73 15.23 -3.91
N ARG A 147 -17.04 14.61 -4.86
CA ARG A 147 -15.60 14.36 -4.77
C ARG A 147 -14.76 15.58 -5.00
N GLU A 148 -15.16 16.50 -5.87
CA GLU A 148 -14.47 17.79 -5.98
C GLU A 148 -14.60 18.57 -4.66
N THR A 149 -15.76 18.50 -4.00
CA THR A 149 -16.01 19.06 -2.65
C THR A 149 -15.24 18.33 -1.54
N LEU A 150 -15.13 17.00 -1.60
CA LEU A 150 -14.41 16.21 -0.60
C LEU A 150 -12.89 16.26 -0.79
N LEU A 151 -12.40 16.31 -2.01
CA LEU A 151 -10.99 16.57 -2.29
C LEU A 151 -10.64 18.00 -1.84
N SER A 152 -11.49 18.99 -2.10
CA SER A 152 -11.25 20.35 -1.56
C SER A 152 -11.35 20.42 -0.04
N SER A 153 -12.16 19.60 0.64
CA SER A 153 -12.18 19.52 2.11
C SER A 153 -11.00 18.73 2.71
N LEU A 154 -10.52 17.68 2.03
CA LEU A 154 -9.35 16.89 2.44
C LEU A 154 -8.02 17.61 2.19
N PHE A 155 -7.94 18.43 1.13
CA PHE A 155 -6.72 19.11 0.71
C PHE A 155 -6.70 20.63 0.98
N GLY A 156 -7.84 21.25 1.33
CA GLY A 156 -7.95 22.69 1.51
C GLY A 156 -7.52 23.48 0.25
N GLU A 157 -6.98 24.69 0.43
CA GLU A 157 -6.34 25.48 -0.64
C GLU A 157 -5.00 24.89 -1.12
N TYR A 158 -4.45 23.91 -0.40
CA TYR A 158 -3.13 23.36 -0.69
C TYR A 158 -3.23 22.31 -1.80
N ARG A 159 -2.99 22.74 -3.04
CA ARG A 159 -2.87 21.86 -4.20
C ARG A 159 -1.40 21.57 -4.49
N PRO A 160 -0.85 20.40 -4.11
CA PRO A 160 0.50 20.02 -4.50
C PRO A 160 0.49 19.60 -5.99
N TRP A 161 0.46 20.54 -6.94
CA TRP A 161 0.49 20.20 -8.38
C TRP A 161 1.78 20.66 -9.06
N PRO A 162 2.64 19.73 -9.48
CA PRO A 162 3.54 19.97 -10.61
C PRO A 162 3.41 18.94 -11.76
N GLY A 163 2.44 18.01 -11.77
CA GLY A 163 2.26 17.11 -12.93
C GLY A 163 1.09 16.11 -12.85
N GLU A 164 0.65 15.65 -14.03
CA GLU A 164 -0.47 14.72 -14.25
C GLU A 164 -0.36 13.42 -13.42
N PHE A 165 0.85 12.85 -13.31
CA PHE A 165 1.09 11.65 -12.51
C PHE A 165 0.74 11.84 -11.03
N LEU A 166 1.20 12.93 -10.41
CA LEU A 166 0.87 13.21 -9.01
C LEU A 166 -0.65 13.38 -8.85
N GLN A 167 -1.35 13.79 -9.92
CA GLN A 167 -2.79 13.96 -9.93
C GLN A 167 -3.56 12.67 -9.86
N HIS A 168 -3.18 11.73 -10.71
CA HIS A 168 -3.73 10.40 -10.63
C HIS A 168 -3.36 9.75 -9.29
N LEU A 169 -2.12 9.90 -8.82
CA LEU A 169 -1.67 9.33 -7.55
C LEU A 169 -2.50 9.84 -6.36
N THR A 170 -2.65 11.15 -6.24
CA THR A 170 -3.37 11.81 -5.14
C THR A 170 -4.85 11.44 -5.17
N ARG A 171 -5.47 11.42 -6.35
CA ARG A 171 -6.87 11.00 -6.51
C ARG A 171 -7.09 9.54 -6.14
N VAL A 172 -6.18 8.65 -6.54
CA VAL A 172 -6.24 7.22 -6.22
C VAL A 172 -6.10 7.01 -4.72
N ILE A 173 -5.05 7.56 -4.10
CA ILE A 173 -4.84 7.41 -2.65
C ILE A 173 -5.98 8.07 -1.86
N GLY A 174 -6.45 9.25 -2.26
CA GLY A 174 -7.59 9.92 -1.64
C GLY A 174 -8.85 9.06 -1.71
N THR A 175 -9.16 8.49 -2.87
CA THR A 175 -10.32 7.59 -3.06
C THR A 175 -10.22 6.35 -2.17
N ILE A 176 -9.04 5.72 -2.12
CA ILE A 176 -8.78 4.59 -1.21
C ILE A 176 -8.99 5.01 0.25
N GLY A 177 -8.51 6.20 0.61
CA GLY A 177 -8.68 6.76 1.95
C GLY A 177 -10.14 7.00 2.31
N VAL A 178 -10.98 7.43 1.37
CA VAL A 178 -12.42 7.63 1.59
C VAL A 178 -13.08 6.31 2.00
N PHE A 179 -12.85 5.21 1.28
CA PHE A 179 -13.37 3.88 1.66
C PHE A 179 -12.87 3.42 3.01
N GLY A 180 -11.56 3.60 3.24
CA GLY A 180 -10.93 3.22 4.49
C GLY A 180 -10.81 1.70 4.67
N ASN A 181 -10.63 1.28 5.92
CA ASN A 181 -10.34 -0.12 6.31
C ASN A 181 -9.12 -0.71 5.58
N VAL A 182 -8.07 0.10 5.44
CA VAL A 182 -6.93 -0.20 4.56
C VAL A 182 -5.59 0.28 5.12
N ILE A 183 -4.56 -0.53 4.87
CA ILE A 183 -3.16 -0.22 5.13
C ILE A 183 -2.46 0.08 3.82
N ILE A 184 -1.90 1.27 3.68
CA ILE A 184 -1.25 1.74 2.45
C ILE A 184 0.26 1.83 2.67
N VAL A 185 1.03 1.10 1.86
CA VAL A 185 2.48 0.98 2.02
C VAL A 185 3.23 1.82 0.97
N GLY A 186 3.60 3.06 1.34
CA GLY A 186 4.48 3.94 0.56
C GLY A 186 3.78 4.90 -0.40
N ARG A 187 4.46 5.22 -1.51
CA ARG A 187 4.03 6.20 -2.54
C ARG A 187 3.60 7.55 -1.97
N GLY A 188 4.19 7.94 -0.83
CA GLY A 188 3.86 9.19 -0.16
C GLY A 188 2.42 9.26 0.35
N ALA A 189 1.75 8.13 0.58
CA ALA A 189 0.37 8.12 1.09
C ALA A 189 0.22 8.89 2.41
N ASN A 190 1.26 8.92 3.25
CA ASN A 190 1.32 9.73 4.47
C ASN A 190 1.34 11.25 4.20
N HIS A 191 1.76 11.69 3.02
CA HIS A 191 1.72 13.10 2.59
C HIS A 191 0.43 13.44 1.84
N VAL A 192 -0.23 12.45 1.23
CA VAL A 192 -1.52 12.63 0.55
C VAL A 192 -2.69 12.65 1.54
N LEU A 193 -2.73 11.72 2.50
CA LEU A 193 -3.87 11.64 3.41
C LEU A 193 -3.71 12.64 4.57
N PRO A 194 -4.77 13.39 4.93
CA PRO A 194 -4.70 14.36 5.99
C PRO A 194 -4.59 13.67 7.37
N PRO A 195 -4.01 14.34 8.40
CA PRO A 195 -3.70 13.74 9.71
C PRO A 195 -4.89 13.08 10.44
N GLU A 196 -6.08 13.58 10.18
CA GLU A 196 -7.35 13.20 10.78
C GLU A 196 -7.89 11.90 10.16
N LYS A 197 -7.48 11.60 8.92
CA LYS A 197 -7.98 10.45 8.15
C LYS A 197 -7.08 9.22 8.27
N ALA A 198 -5.79 9.41 8.56
CA ALA A 198 -4.81 8.32 8.56
C ALA A 198 -3.92 8.30 9.81
N PHE A 199 -3.64 7.09 10.31
CA PHE A 199 -2.56 6.84 11.24
C PHE A 199 -1.25 6.59 10.46
N LYS A 200 -0.27 7.47 10.63
CA LYS A 200 0.95 7.54 9.82
C LYS A 200 2.12 6.90 10.56
N VAL A 201 2.58 5.76 10.05
CA VAL A 201 3.65 4.96 10.64
C VAL A 201 4.90 5.05 9.78
N ARG A 202 6.07 5.23 10.40
CA ARG A 202 7.38 5.07 9.76
C ARG A 202 8.18 3.95 10.41
N ILE A 203 8.73 3.05 9.60
CA ILE A 203 9.62 1.97 10.06
C ILE A 203 11.05 2.25 9.60
N ILE A 204 11.99 2.28 10.54
CA ILE A 204 13.41 2.56 10.31
C ILE A 204 14.29 1.46 10.91
N ALA A 205 15.53 1.34 10.45
CA ALA A 205 16.53 0.45 11.06
C ALA A 205 17.97 0.90 10.74
N PRO A 206 18.96 0.57 11.61
CA PRO A 206 20.38 0.77 11.31
C PRO A 206 20.75 0.15 9.95
N LEU A 207 21.70 0.77 9.25
CA LEU A 207 22.09 0.35 7.89
C LEU A 207 22.55 -1.11 7.88
N GLU A 208 23.31 -1.52 8.88
CA GLU A 208 23.86 -2.87 9.03
C GLU A 208 22.73 -3.90 9.15
N TYR A 209 21.68 -3.57 9.90
CA TYR A 209 20.48 -4.42 10.04
C TYR A 209 19.75 -4.57 8.70
N ARG A 210 19.59 -3.45 7.98
CA ARG A 210 18.95 -3.42 6.67
C ARG A 210 19.71 -4.24 5.63
N ILE A 211 21.05 -4.15 5.62
CA ILE A 211 21.93 -4.94 4.76
C ILE A 211 21.81 -6.43 5.10
N LYS A 212 21.95 -6.78 6.39
CA LYS A 212 21.85 -8.16 6.87
C LYS A 212 20.54 -8.82 6.44
N HIS A 213 19.43 -8.09 6.50
CA HIS A 213 18.14 -8.57 6.05
C HIS A 213 18.15 -9.04 4.58
N PHE A 214 18.78 -8.30 3.67
CA PHE A 214 18.83 -8.70 2.25
C PHE A 214 19.83 -9.84 1.98
N ILE A 215 20.91 -9.94 2.77
CA ILE A 215 21.80 -11.09 2.73
C ILE A 215 21.02 -12.36 3.10
N GLU A 216 20.25 -12.31 4.18
CA GLU A 216 19.48 -13.47 4.69
C GLU A 216 18.25 -13.80 3.82
N ASP A 217 17.48 -12.80 3.39
CA ASP A 217 16.24 -12.98 2.63
C ASP A 217 16.47 -13.32 1.15
N ARG A 218 17.54 -12.79 0.55
CA ARG A 218 17.80 -12.87 -0.89
C ARG A 218 19.10 -13.55 -1.28
N GLY A 219 19.98 -13.86 -0.31
CA GLY A 219 21.28 -14.45 -0.59
C GLY A 219 22.23 -13.49 -1.30
N TYR A 220 22.01 -12.18 -1.19
CA TYR A 220 22.91 -11.17 -1.76
C TYR A 220 24.26 -11.21 -1.06
N THR A 221 25.32 -10.89 -1.80
CA THR A 221 26.60 -10.53 -1.19
C THR A 221 26.43 -9.23 -0.38
N LYS A 222 27.35 -8.99 0.57
CA LYS A 222 27.35 -7.76 1.37
C LYS A 222 27.31 -6.50 0.49
N THR A 223 28.14 -6.46 -0.56
CA THR A 223 28.24 -5.33 -1.49
C THR A 223 26.94 -5.12 -2.27
N GLU A 224 26.33 -6.19 -2.80
CA GLU A 224 25.05 -6.09 -3.52
C GLU A 224 23.93 -5.61 -2.61
N ALA A 225 23.84 -6.16 -1.39
CA ALA A 225 22.85 -5.75 -0.40
C ALA A 225 23.00 -4.28 0.00
N GLU A 226 24.22 -3.83 0.24
CA GLU A 226 24.53 -2.42 0.55
C GLU A 226 24.14 -1.49 -0.59
N GLN A 227 24.58 -1.79 -1.82
CA GLN A 227 24.22 -1.00 -3.01
C GLN A 227 22.71 -0.94 -3.21
N TYR A 228 22.02 -2.07 -3.05
CA TYR A 228 20.57 -2.15 -3.18
C TYR A 228 19.85 -1.29 -2.14
N VAL A 229 20.27 -1.39 -0.88
CA VAL A 229 19.69 -0.63 0.25
C VAL A 229 19.88 0.86 0.05
N ILE A 230 21.10 1.30 -0.26
CA ILE A 230 21.42 2.72 -0.46
C ILE A 230 20.66 3.28 -1.65
N LYS A 231 20.67 2.57 -2.79
CA LYS A 231 19.94 2.99 -3.99
C LYS A 231 18.45 3.13 -3.72
N THR A 232 17.82 2.10 -3.14
CA THR A 232 16.38 2.09 -2.88
C THR A 232 15.97 3.17 -1.87
N ASP A 233 16.79 3.43 -0.86
CA ASP A 233 16.55 4.49 0.12
C ASP A 233 16.64 5.88 -0.53
N ASN A 234 17.66 6.11 -1.35
CA ASN A 234 17.83 7.35 -2.11
C ASN A 234 16.68 7.57 -3.10
N ASP A 235 16.24 6.54 -3.83
CA ASP A 235 15.10 6.63 -4.76
C ASP A 235 13.81 7.02 -4.02
N ARG A 236 13.58 6.46 -2.82
CA ARG A 236 12.42 6.79 -1.97
C ARG A 236 12.49 8.23 -1.45
N LYS A 237 13.67 8.68 -1.00
CA LYS A 237 13.90 10.07 -0.58
C LYS A 237 13.69 11.05 -1.73
N ALA A 238 14.26 10.76 -2.89
CA ALA A 238 14.13 11.56 -4.10
C ALA A 238 12.67 11.65 -4.57
N PHE A 239 11.92 10.54 -4.51
CA PHE A 239 10.49 10.53 -4.82
C PHE A 239 9.72 11.48 -3.89
N VAL A 240 9.93 11.39 -2.57
CA VAL A 240 9.22 12.23 -1.60
C VAL A 240 9.57 13.71 -1.77
N ARG A 241 10.86 14.02 -1.95
CA ARG A 241 11.33 15.38 -2.22
C ARG A 241 10.75 15.94 -3.52
N LYS A 242 10.76 15.16 -4.61
CA LYS A 242 10.27 15.58 -5.93
C LYS A 242 8.77 15.88 -5.93
N TYR A 243 7.97 15.00 -5.32
CA TYR A 243 6.50 15.08 -5.45
C TYR A 243 5.81 15.79 -4.29
N PHE A 244 6.42 15.83 -3.10
CA PHE A 244 5.79 16.41 -1.91
C PHE A 244 6.61 17.55 -1.29
N ASN A 245 7.78 17.88 -1.86
CA ASN A 245 8.71 18.88 -1.32
C ASN A 245 8.99 18.70 0.17
N ALA A 246 9.05 17.43 0.61
CA ALA A 246 9.17 17.05 2.01
C ALA A 246 10.45 16.24 2.25
N ASP A 247 10.95 16.28 3.49
CA ASP A 247 11.98 15.36 3.96
C ASP A 247 11.30 14.11 4.54
N VAL A 248 11.63 12.94 4.00
CA VAL A 248 11.08 11.67 4.49
C VAL A 248 11.54 11.34 5.93
N ALA A 249 12.60 11.98 6.40
CA ALA A 249 13.13 11.82 7.75
C ALA A 249 12.50 12.77 8.77
N ASP A 250 11.74 13.79 8.35
CA ASP A 250 11.09 14.71 9.29
C ASP A 250 10.04 13.96 10.13
N PRO A 251 10.21 13.90 11.46
CA PRO A 251 9.29 13.16 12.32
C PRO A 251 7.87 13.74 12.34
N LYS A 252 7.69 15.01 11.98
CA LYS A 252 6.37 15.68 11.95
C LYS A 252 5.40 15.06 10.94
N HIS A 253 5.88 14.27 10.01
CA HIS A 253 5.04 13.60 9.00
C HIS A 253 4.43 12.28 9.48
N TYR A 254 4.71 11.86 10.71
CA TYR A 254 4.33 10.56 11.24
C TYR A 254 3.72 10.69 12.63
N ASP A 255 2.71 9.86 12.92
CA ASP A 255 2.18 9.72 14.28
C ASP A 255 3.11 8.83 15.14
N ILE A 256 3.79 7.86 14.51
CA ILE A 256 4.74 6.98 15.20
C ILE A 256 5.89 6.56 14.28
N ILE A 257 7.10 6.52 14.86
CA ILE A 257 8.32 6.02 14.20
C ILE A 257 8.87 4.87 15.02
N ILE A 258 9.06 3.72 14.39
CA ILE A 258 9.56 2.51 15.03
C ILE A 258 10.91 2.12 14.45
N ASN A 259 11.91 1.99 15.32
CA ASN A 259 13.22 1.46 14.97
C ASN A 259 13.28 -0.05 15.25
N THR A 260 13.34 -0.87 14.20
CA THR A 260 13.38 -2.34 14.30
C THR A 260 14.78 -2.90 14.53
N GLY A 261 15.82 -2.05 14.57
CA GLY A 261 17.17 -2.47 14.98
C GLY A 261 17.27 -2.74 16.49
N VAL A 262 16.34 -2.23 17.28
CA VAL A 262 16.32 -2.39 18.76
C VAL A 262 15.08 -3.12 19.26
N MET A 263 14.16 -3.48 18.37
CA MET A 263 12.88 -4.10 18.71
C MET A 263 12.49 -5.16 17.69
N THR A 264 11.93 -6.28 18.16
CA THR A 264 11.44 -7.34 17.29
C THR A 264 10.25 -6.88 16.45
N LEU A 265 10.02 -7.53 15.30
CA LEU A 265 8.89 -7.20 14.44
C LEU A 265 7.53 -7.40 15.16
N ASP A 266 7.42 -8.38 16.06
CA ASP A 266 6.20 -8.61 16.84
C ASP A 266 5.93 -7.48 17.83
N ALA A 267 6.94 -7.06 18.59
CA ALA A 267 6.82 -5.94 19.51
C ALA A 267 6.52 -4.63 18.76
N ALA A 268 7.13 -4.42 17.59
CA ALA A 268 6.81 -3.31 16.70
C ALA A 268 5.35 -3.32 16.26
N THR A 269 4.86 -4.45 15.75
CA THR A 269 3.45 -4.61 15.34
C THR A 269 2.50 -4.33 16.50
N MET A 270 2.72 -4.91 17.68
CA MET A 270 1.83 -4.72 18.83
C MET A 270 1.82 -3.28 19.32
N THR A 271 2.97 -2.60 19.30
CA THR A 271 3.07 -1.18 19.65
C THR A 271 2.23 -0.32 18.69
N ILE A 272 2.34 -0.58 17.38
CA ILE A 272 1.58 0.13 16.35
C ILE A 272 0.08 -0.12 16.52
N ILE A 273 -0.35 -1.36 16.75
CA ILE A 273 -1.76 -1.70 16.99
C ILE A 273 -2.30 -0.95 18.19
N THR A 274 -1.53 -0.91 19.29
CA THR A 274 -1.95 -0.26 20.54
C THR A 274 -2.10 1.24 20.32
N ALA A 275 -1.09 1.90 19.73
CA ALA A 275 -1.13 3.32 19.43
C ALA A 275 -2.27 3.68 18.47
N PHE A 276 -2.48 2.87 17.44
CA PHE A 276 -3.57 3.04 16.49
C PHE A 276 -4.94 2.96 17.17
N LYS A 277 -5.20 1.91 17.96
CA LYS A 277 -6.47 1.75 18.70
C LYS A 277 -6.72 2.93 19.65
N LYS A 278 -5.68 3.38 20.37
CA LYS A 278 -5.80 4.53 21.26
C LYS A 278 -6.08 5.85 20.52
N LYS A 279 -5.47 6.10 19.36
CA LYS A 279 -5.83 7.25 18.52
C LYS A 279 -7.29 7.19 18.09
N MET A 280 -7.78 6.00 17.69
CA MET A 280 -9.17 5.82 17.29
C MET A 280 -10.16 6.04 18.44
N GLU A 281 -9.82 5.65 19.66
CA GLU A 281 -10.62 5.93 20.87
C GLU A 281 -10.69 7.43 21.21
N CYS A 282 -9.60 8.18 21.02
CA CYS A 282 -9.58 9.63 21.31
C CYS A 282 -10.28 10.48 20.23
N ALA A 283 -10.49 9.94 19.03
CA ALA A 283 -11.16 10.62 17.92
C ALA A 283 -12.68 10.34 17.84
N ALA A 284 -13.17 9.41 18.67
CA ALA A 284 -14.59 9.06 18.80
C ALA A 284 -15.28 9.91 19.87
#